data_AF-A0A2A8H2X5-F1
#
_entry.id   AF-A0A2A8H2X5-F1
#
_cell.length_a   1.000
_cell.length_b   1.000
_cell.length_c   1.000
_cell.angle_alpha   90.00
_cell.angle_beta   90.00
_cell.angle_gamma   90.00
#
_symmetry.space_group_name_H-M   'P 1'
#
loop_
_entity.id
_entity.type
_entity.pdbx_description
1 polymer ?
#
loop_
_entity_poly.entity_id
_entity_poly.type
_entity_poly.pdbx_seq_one_letter_code
_entity_poly.pdbx_strand_id
1 'polypeptide(L)'
;LTPIDAWDTSIANKEKVIQINPTVWRDTWLKYYQAVDALSELMQAKAKENVDNQQPGGRNMLKNTADFMTNRMWADNGSGPAYPDTSVLYNGKRTIKVPMPNGVKYLEGNILLKRDMYYTYAVMVYGSAAGAGGNVSPLHFWAHTAKDTAG
;
A
#
# COMPACT_ATOMS: atom_id res chain seq x y z
N LEU A 1 -33.87 -33.92 -2.74
CA LEU A 1 -33.67 -34.91 -1.66
C LEU A 1 -33.22 -34.15 -0.43
N THR A 2 -33.92 -34.29 0.69
CA THR A 2 -33.45 -33.76 1.97
C THR A 2 -32.25 -34.61 2.41
N PRO A 3 -31.10 -34.02 2.77
CA PRO A 3 -29.95 -34.79 3.23
C PRO A 3 -30.34 -35.66 4.43
N ILE A 4 -29.96 -36.94 4.39
CA ILE A 4 -30.02 -37.86 5.54
C ILE A 4 -28.58 -38.03 5.99
N ASP A 5 -28.32 -37.85 7.28
CA ASP A 5 -26.97 -38.03 7.82
C ASP A 5 -26.53 -39.49 7.64
N ALA A 6 -25.27 -39.70 7.25
CA ALA A 6 -24.73 -41.03 6.92
C ALA A 6 -24.75 -42.02 8.10
N TRP A 7 -25.01 -41.53 9.31
CA TRP A 7 -25.03 -42.26 10.56
C TRP A 7 -26.38 -42.16 11.29
N ASP A 8 -27.45 -41.73 10.61
CA ASP A 8 -28.78 -41.67 11.17
C ASP A 8 -29.35 -43.09 11.42
N THR A 9 -29.34 -43.51 12.69
CA THR A 9 -29.88 -44.80 13.16
C THR A 9 -31.34 -44.71 13.60
N SER A 10 -32.05 -43.62 13.28
CA SER A 10 -33.44 -43.44 13.70
C SER A 10 -34.38 -44.44 13.01
N ILE A 11 -35.40 -44.86 13.75
CA ILE A 11 -36.41 -45.81 13.26
C ILE A 11 -37.17 -45.23 12.04
N ALA A 12 -37.27 -43.90 11.93
CA ALA A 12 -37.96 -43.20 10.86
C ALA A 12 -37.32 -43.41 9.47
N ASN A 13 -36.02 -43.69 9.41
CA ASN A 13 -35.27 -43.83 8.17
C ASN A 13 -34.78 -45.27 7.91
N LYS A 14 -35.09 -46.23 8.79
CA LYS A 14 -34.57 -47.61 8.75
C LYS A 14 -34.86 -48.37 7.44
N GLU A 15 -36.00 -48.11 6.80
CA GLU A 15 -36.41 -48.77 5.54
C GLU A 15 -36.16 -47.90 4.30
N LYS A 16 -35.55 -46.71 4.44
CA LYS A 16 -35.31 -45.83 3.29
C LYS A 16 -34.14 -46.35 2.46
N VAL A 17 -34.44 -46.79 1.25
CA VAL A 17 -33.42 -47.19 0.28
C VAL A 17 -32.79 -45.95 -0.36
N ILE A 18 -31.49 -45.73 -0.09
CA ILE A 18 -30.72 -44.68 -0.76
C ILE A 18 -30.27 -45.21 -2.12
N GLN A 19 -30.93 -44.75 -3.19
CA GLN A 19 -30.56 -45.08 -4.56
C GLN A 19 -29.31 -44.28 -4.97
N ILE A 20 -28.18 -44.96 -5.11
CA ILE A 20 -26.94 -44.36 -5.63
C ILE A 20 -26.91 -44.62 -7.14
N ASN A 21 -26.89 -43.55 -7.94
CA ASN A 21 -26.55 -43.66 -9.36
C ASN A 21 -25.02 -43.54 -9.50
N PRO A 22 -24.31 -44.64 -9.85
CA PRO A 22 -22.84 -44.65 -9.85
C PRO A 22 -22.23 -43.64 -10.83
N THR A 23 -22.91 -43.39 -11.95
CA THR A 23 -22.48 -42.42 -12.96
C THR A 23 -22.57 -41.00 -12.41
N VAL A 24 -23.72 -40.63 -11.83
CA VAL A 24 -23.92 -39.30 -11.24
C VAL A 24 -22.95 -39.04 -10.08
N TRP A 25 -22.72 -40.06 -9.24
CA TRP A 25 -21.76 -39.96 -8.14
C TRP A 25 -20.33 -39.72 -8.65
N ARG A 26 -19.89 -40.53 -9.63
CA ARG A 26 -18.56 -40.38 -10.25
C ARG A 26 -18.38 -39.03 -10.94
N ASP A 27 -19.38 -38.59 -11.70
CA ASP A 27 -19.35 -37.29 -12.40
C ASP A 27 -19.27 -36.12 -11.42
N THR A 28 -19.93 -36.23 -10.26
CA THR A 28 -19.89 -35.20 -9.22
C THR A 28 -18.48 -35.08 -8.63
N TRP A 29 -17.82 -36.20 -8.33
CA TRP A 29 -16.43 -36.20 -7.87
C TRP A 29 -15.47 -35.69 -8.94
N LEU A 30 -15.65 -36.09 -10.20
CA LEU A 30 -14.83 -35.60 -11.30
C LEU A 30 -14.93 -34.07 -11.45
N LYS A 31 -16.15 -33.52 -11.41
CA LYS A 31 -16.37 -32.07 -11.45
C LYS A 31 -15.74 -31.35 -10.27
N TYR A 32 -15.78 -31.95 -9.07
CA TYR A 32 -15.13 -31.39 -7.89
C TYR A 32 -13.61 -31.28 -8.10
N TYR A 33 -12.95 -32.34 -8.55
CA TYR A 33 -11.49 -32.31 -8.79
C TYR A 33 -11.12 -31.31 -9.90
N GLN A 34 -11.87 -31.28 -11.00
CA GLN A 34 -11.67 -30.29 -12.06
C GLN A 34 -11.81 -28.84 -11.56
N ALA A 35 -12.77 -28.57 -10.67
CA ALA A 35 -12.94 -27.25 -10.08
C ALA A 35 -11.79 -26.88 -9.12
N VAL A 36 -11.27 -27.85 -8.37
CA VAL A 36 -10.09 -27.66 -7.51
C VAL A 36 -8.84 -27.34 -8.34
N ASP A 37 -8.61 -28.07 -9.43
CA ASP A 37 -7.49 -27.83 -10.34
C ASP A 37 -7.57 -26.44 -10.98
N ALA A 38 -8.75 -26.07 -11.50
CA ALA A 38 -8.99 -24.75 -12.07
C ALA A 38 -8.77 -23.62 -11.05
N LEU A 39 -9.20 -23.82 -9.79
CA LEU A 39 -8.95 -22.84 -8.73
C LEU A 39 -7.45 -22.71 -8.41
N SER A 40 -6.72 -23.83 -8.36
CA SER A 40 -5.27 -23.83 -8.15
C SER A 40 -4.54 -23.05 -9.24
N GLU A 41 -4.91 -23.25 -10.51
CA GLU A 41 -4.36 -22.52 -11.65
C GLU A 41 -4.62 -21.01 -11.55
N LEU A 42 -5.85 -20.62 -11.20
CA LEU A 42 -6.21 -19.20 -11.01
C LEU A 42 -5.44 -18.54 -9.86
N MET A 43 -5.26 -19.26 -8.74
CA MET A 43 -4.47 -18.77 -7.61
C MET A 43 -3.00 -18.57 -7.98
N GLN A 44 -2.41 -19.51 -8.73
CA GLN A 44 -1.03 -19.40 -9.21
C GLN A 44 -0.89 -18.24 -10.21
N ALA A 45 -1.83 -18.08 -11.14
CA ALA A 45 -1.85 -16.96 -12.08
C ALA A 45 -1.93 -15.61 -11.34
N LYS A 46 -2.79 -15.49 -10.33
CA LYS A 46 -2.91 -14.28 -9.51
C LYS A 46 -1.64 -14.00 -8.69
N ALA A 47 -1.02 -15.03 -8.13
CA ALA A 47 0.25 -14.90 -7.41
C ALA A 47 1.37 -14.40 -8.34
N LYS A 48 1.45 -14.96 -9.56
CA LYS A 48 2.39 -14.51 -10.58
C LYS A 48 2.14 -13.07 -10.99
N GLU A 49 0.89 -12.70 -11.26
CA GLU A 49 0.50 -11.34 -11.60
C GLU A 49 0.89 -10.34 -10.50
N ASN A 50 0.69 -10.69 -9.22
CA ASN A 50 1.08 -9.85 -8.09
C ASN A 50 2.60 -9.65 -8.02
N VAL A 51 3.39 -10.66 -8.38
CA VAL A 51 4.86 -10.57 -8.44
C VAL A 51 5.31 -9.79 -9.67
N ASP A 52 4.72 -10.04 -10.84
CA ASP A 52 5.06 -9.35 -12.09
C ASP A 52 4.70 -7.86 -12.05
N ASN A 53 3.57 -7.51 -11.42
CA ASN A 53 3.15 -6.14 -11.19
C ASN A 53 3.93 -5.45 -10.07
N GLN A 54 4.76 -6.20 -9.34
CA GLN A 54 5.66 -5.64 -8.36
C GLN A 54 6.81 -4.94 -9.11
N GLN A 55 6.61 -3.68 -9.46
CA GLN A 55 7.69 -2.87 -10.00
C GLN A 55 8.80 -2.78 -8.95
N PRO A 56 10.04 -3.18 -9.26
CA PRO A 56 11.19 -2.95 -8.39
C PRO A 56 11.54 -1.46 -8.43
N GLY A 57 10.71 -0.63 -7.82
CA GLY A 57 11.11 0.70 -7.40
C GLY A 57 12.20 0.49 -6.36
N GLY A 58 13.44 0.87 -6.69
CA GLY A 58 14.57 0.78 -5.77
C GLY A 58 14.20 1.30 -4.38
N ARG A 59 14.90 0.82 -3.35
CA ARG A 59 14.59 1.18 -1.96
C ARG A 59 14.63 2.70 -1.79
N ASN A 60 13.46 3.31 -1.53
CA ASN A 60 13.42 4.71 -1.16
C ASN A 60 14.19 4.90 0.16
N MET A 61 15.15 5.83 0.14
CA MET A 61 15.96 6.14 1.32
C MET A 61 15.16 6.92 2.37
N LEU A 62 14.15 7.67 1.92
CA LEU A 62 13.24 8.39 2.78
C LEU A 62 12.07 7.49 3.17
N LYS A 63 11.72 7.50 4.46
CA LYS A 63 10.61 6.72 5.01
C LYS A 63 9.35 7.58 5.08
N ASN A 64 8.21 6.90 5.16
CA ASN A 64 6.90 7.54 5.28
C ASN A 64 6.67 8.59 4.16
N THR A 65 6.81 8.19 2.89
CA THR A 65 6.70 9.11 1.73
C THR A 65 5.48 8.86 0.84
N ALA A 66 4.75 7.76 1.08
CA ALA A 66 3.69 7.29 0.18
C ALA A 66 2.27 7.57 0.72
N ASP A 67 2.06 7.43 2.03
CA ASP A 67 0.79 7.74 2.70
C ASP A 67 1.10 8.26 4.11
N PHE A 68 0.91 9.56 4.31
CA PHE A 68 1.26 10.23 5.55
C PHE A 68 0.19 9.99 6.62
N MET A 69 0.04 8.76 7.11
CA MET A 69 -0.92 8.49 8.20
C MET A 69 -0.65 9.30 9.45
N THR A 70 0.63 9.51 9.69
CA THR A 70 1.22 10.38 10.70
C THR A 70 2.33 11.15 9.98
N ASN A 71 2.79 12.26 10.54
CA ASN A 71 4.01 12.92 10.08
C ASN A 71 5.28 12.19 10.57
N ARG A 72 5.24 10.88 10.85
CA ARG A 72 6.42 10.15 11.36
C ARG A 72 7.60 10.30 10.41
N MET A 73 8.77 10.67 10.93
CA MET A 73 9.99 11.03 10.18
C MET A 73 9.98 12.39 9.49
N TRP A 74 8.91 13.18 9.63
CA TRP A 74 8.78 14.51 9.06
C TRP A 74 8.35 15.49 10.15
N ALA A 75 9.02 16.63 10.24
CA ALA A 75 8.64 17.68 11.18
C ALA A 75 8.66 19.03 10.50
N ASP A 76 8.16 20.03 11.22
CA ASP A 76 8.40 21.40 10.84
C ASP A 76 9.91 21.73 10.79
N ASN A 77 10.25 22.73 9.98
CA ASN A 77 11.59 23.30 9.97
C ASN A 77 11.81 24.37 11.05
N GLY A 78 11.08 24.31 12.17
CA GLY A 78 11.13 25.32 13.23
C GLY A 78 10.27 26.57 13.00
N SER A 79 9.50 26.62 11.91
CA SER A 79 8.69 27.79 11.53
C SER A 79 7.18 27.60 11.76
N GLY A 80 6.68 26.36 11.88
CA GLY A 80 5.25 26.07 12.12
C GLY A 80 4.80 24.71 11.55
N PRO A 81 3.58 24.25 11.87
CA PRO A 81 3.23 22.83 11.82
C PRO A 81 3.16 22.25 10.40
N ALA A 82 3.82 21.10 10.20
CA ALA A 82 3.62 20.20 9.06
C ALA A 82 2.78 18.99 9.51
N TYR A 83 1.63 18.77 8.86
CA TYR A 83 0.67 17.76 9.29
C TYR A 83 0.14 16.92 8.11
N PRO A 84 -0.25 15.66 8.38
CA PRO A 84 -1.06 14.86 7.46
C PRO A 84 -2.31 15.60 7.00
N ASP A 85 -2.53 15.64 5.69
CA ASP A 85 -3.74 16.18 5.08
C ASP A 85 -4.59 15.04 4.49
N THR A 86 -5.83 14.97 4.96
CA THR A 86 -6.86 14.03 4.51
C THR A 86 -7.79 14.63 3.46
N SER A 87 -7.73 15.95 3.23
CA SER A 87 -8.56 16.67 2.27
C SER A 87 -7.97 16.69 0.86
N VAL A 88 -6.64 16.81 0.76
CA VAL A 88 -5.90 16.73 -0.50
C VAL A 88 -5.16 15.42 -0.56
N LEU A 89 -5.64 14.51 -1.41
CA LEU A 89 -5.09 13.17 -1.58
C LEU A 89 -4.33 13.04 -2.90
N TYR A 90 -3.27 12.24 -2.91
CA TYR A 90 -2.58 11.82 -4.13
C TYR A 90 -2.75 10.31 -4.29
N ASN A 91 -3.36 9.88 -5.39
CA ASN A 91 -3.73 8.47 -5.64
C ASN A 91 -4.46 7.82 -4.44
N GLY A 92 -5.37 8.56 -3.81
CA GLY A 92 -6.14 8.10 -2.64
C GLY A 92 -5.36 8.06 -1.31
N LYS A 93 -4.12 8.55 -1.27
CA LYS A 93 -3.26 8.56 -0.06
C LYS A 93 -3.11 9.97 0.49
N ARG A 94 -2.95 10.09 1.81
CA ARG A 94 -2.77 11.38 2.50
C ARG A 94 -1.50 12.07 2.07
N THR A 95 -1.52 13.40 2.05
CA THR A 95 -0.36 14.24 1.74
C THR A 95 0.19 14.91 3.00
N ILE A 96 1.36 15.54 2.94
CA ILE A 96 1.78 16.52 3.96
C ILE A 96 1.34 17.89 3.51
N LYS A 97 0.58 18.59 4.36
CA LYS A 97 0.28 20.01 4.18
C LYS A 97 1.26 20.85 4.97
N VAL A 98 1.81 21.84 4.30
CA VAL A 98 2.71 22.84 4.85
C VAL A 98 2.09 24.21 4.62
N PRO A 99 1.54 24.87 5.65
CA PRO A 99 1.07 26.24 5.54
C PRO A 99 2.25 27.17 5.32
N MET A 100 2.23 27.99 4.27
CA MET A 100 3.16 29.10 4.13
C MET A 100 3.08 30.03 5.37
N PRO A 101 4.20 30.58 5.85
CA PRO A 101 5.56 30.54 5.29
C PRO A 101 6.42 29.34 5.79
N ASN A 102 5.79 28.31 6.34
CA ASN A 102 6.51 27.23 7.03
C ASN A 102 7.15 26.23 6.06
N GLY A 103 8.04 25.40 6.59
CA GLY A 103 8.70 24.32 5.85
C GLY A 103 8.57 22.98 6.57
N VAL A 104 8.93 21.91 5.86
CA VAL A 104 9.03 20.55 6.40
C VAL A 104 10.46 20.03 6.26
N LYS A 105 10.95 19.29 7.24
CA LYS A 105 12.24 18.61 7.23
C LYS A 105 12.08 17.12 7.55
N TYR A 106 13.01 16.32 7.03
CA TYR A 106 13.14 14.92 7.43
C TYR A 106 13.87 14.83 8.79
N LEU A 107 13.36 14.03 9.71
CA LEU A 107 13.85 13.95 11.09
C LEU A 107 15.04 13.00 11.27
N GLU A 108 15.28 12.09 10.34
CA GLU A 108 16.42 11.18 10.43
C GLU A 108 17.69 11.97 10.10
N GLY A 109 18.52 12.23 11.11
CA GLY A 109 19.73 13.05 10.96
C GLY A 109 20.83 12.45 10.08
N ASN A 110 20.67 11.21 9.61
CA ASN A 110 21.67 10.54 8.78
C ASN A 110 21.02 9.76 7.64
N ILE A 111 20.79 10.43 6.51
CA ILE A 111 20.52 9.75 5.24
C ILE A 111 21.87 9.20 4.77
N LEU A 112 22.03 7.86 4.81
CA LEU A 112 23.29 7.19 4.51
C LEU A 112 23.64 7.27 3.01
N LEU A 113 24.26 8.37 2.63
CA LEU A 113 24.78 8.59 1.28
C LEU A 113 26.20 8.02 1.16
N LYS A 114 26.49 7.40 0.01
CA LYS A 114 27.84 6.98 -0.36
C LYS A 114 28.54 8.11 -1.11
N ARG A 115 29.85 8.24 -0.90
CA ARG A 115 30.68 9.15 -1.69
C ARG A 115 30.71 8.69 -3.14
N ASP A 116 30.83 9.65 -4.06
CA ASP A 116 30.97 9.41 -5.51
C ASP A 116 29.83 8.57 -6.11
N MET A 117 28.59 8.78 -5.62
CA MET A 117 27.39 8.09 -6.09
C MET A 117 26.31 9.10 -6.44
N TYR A 118 25.65 8.89 -7.57
CA TYR A 118 24.49 9.67 -7.98
C TYR A 118 23.21 9.16 -7.32
N TYR A 119 22.35 10.08 -6.91
CA TYR A 119 21.05 9.81 -6.32
C TYR A 119 19.97 10.61 -7.05
N THR A 120 18.78 10.03 -7.14
CA THR A 120 17.60 10.71 -7.69
C THR A 120 16.69 11.14 -6.54
N TYR A 121 16.35 12.42 -6.51
CA TYR A 121 15.31 12.96 -5.64
C TYR A 121 14.14 13.41 -6.50
N ALA A 122 12.94 12.96 -6.16
CA ALA A 122 11.71 13.31 -6.85
C ALA A 122 10.59 13.50 -5.83
N VAL A 123 9.80 14.57 -6.01
CA VAL A 123 8.63 14.89 -5.19
C VAL A 123 7.50 15.44 -6.05
N MET A 124 6.27 15.18 -5.61
CA MET A 124 5.07 15.78 -6.17
C MET A 124 4.61 16.89 -5.22
N VAL A 125 4.40 18.09 -5.76
CA VAL A 125 4.01 19.27 -4.97
C VAL A 125 2.73 19.87 -5.56
N TYR A 126 1.81 20.24 -4.67
CA TYR A 126 0.59 20.96 -5.02
C TYR A 126 0.56 22.29 -4.29
N GLY A 127 0.44 23.39 -5.04
CA GLY A 127 0.29 24.74 -4.50
C GLY A 127 -1.19 25.11 -4.42
N SER A 128 -1.67 25.43 -3.22
CA SER A 128 -3.08 25.80 -2.98
C SER A 128 -3.29 27.30 -2.73
N ALA A 129 -2.23 28.07 -2.53
CA ALA A 129 -2.26 29.50 -2.30
C ALA A 129 -0.97 30.15 -2.82
N ALA A 130 -1.08 31.40 -3.26
CA ALA A 130 0.08 32.23 -3.58
C ALA A 130 0.70 32.77 -2.27
N GLY A 131 2.03 32.68 -2.14
CA GLY A 131 2.79 33.30 -1.06
C GLY A 131 3.82 34.26 -1.66
N ALA A 132 3.94 35.46 -1.09
CA ALA A 132 5.03 36.37 -1.44
C ALA A 132 6.31 35.89 -0.76
N GLY A 133 7.33 35.54 -1.54
CA GLY A 133 8.66 35.26 -0.99
C GLY A 133 9.26 36.51 -0.38
N GLY A 134 10.03 36.34 0.71
CA GLY A 134 10.74 37.43 1.38
C GLY A 134 12.07 36.96 1.93
N ASN A 135 12.88 37.88 2.47
CA ASN A 135 14.23 37.57 2.97
C ASN A 135 14.24 36.47 4.05
N VAL A 136 13.17 36.38 4.86
CA VAL A 136 12.98 35.35 5.91
C VAL A 136 12.14 34.15 5.47
N SER A 137 11.69 34.12 4.22
CA SER A 137 10.91 33.02 3.63
C SER A 137 11.35 32.76 2.19
N PRO A 138 12.63 32.42 1.96
CA PRO A 138 13.10 32.11 0.63
C PRO A 138 12.47 30.81 0.12
N LEU A 139 11.94 30.85 -1.10
CA LEU A 139 11.32 29.71 -1.80
C LEU A 139 12.38 28.73 -2.32
N HIS A 140 13.27 28.22 -1.47
CA HIS A 140 14.43 27.43 -1.91
C HIS A 140 14.36 25.96 -1.46
N PHE A 141 14.48 25.06 -2.44
CA PHE A 141 14.96 23.69 -2.22
C PHE A 141 16.49 23.74 -2.17
N TRP A 142 17.09 23.44 -1.01
CA TRP A 142 18.55 23.36 -0.88
C TRP A 142 19.06 21.99 -1.37
N ALA A 143 19.44 21.93 -2.64
CA ALA A 143 20.40 20.94 -3.12
C ALA A 143 21.73 21.65 -3.43
N HIS A 144 22.85 21.10 -2.93
CA HIS A 144 24.22 21.60 -3.14
C HIS A 144 24.59 22.97 -2.54
N THR A 145 24.02 23.37 -1.40
CA THR A 145 24.53 24.53 -0.64
C THR A 145 25.11 24.11 0.71
N ALA A 146 26.16 24.81 1.15
CA ALA A 146 26.67 24.67 2.51
C ALA A 146 25.74 25.40 3.49
N LYS A 147 25.67 24.91 4.74
CA LYS A 147 24.91 25.53 5.82
C LYS A 147 25.33 26.99 5.98
N ASP A 148 24.43 27.92 5.66
CA ASP A 148 24.57 29.32 6.08
C ASP A 148 23.84 29.51 7.42
N THR A 149 24.50 30.16 8.36
CA THR A 149 23.94 30.55 9.67
C THR A 149 23.49 32.00 9.71
N ALA A 150 23.63 32.75 8.62
CA ALA A 150 23.04 34.07 8.46
C ALA A 150 21.65 33.94 7.84
N GLY A 151 20.63 34.32 8.62
CA GLY A 151 19.23 34.33 8.19
C GLY A 151 18.87 35.50 7.28
#